data_AF-A0A0K2UNL1-F1
#
_entry.id   AF-A0A0K2UNL1-F1
#
_cell.length_a   1.000
_cell.length_b   1.000
_cell.length_c   1.000
_cell.angle_alpha   90.00
_cell.angle_beta   90.00
_cell.angle_gamma   90.00
#
_symmetry.space_group_name_H-M   'P 1'
#
loop_
_entity.id
_entity.type
_entity.pdbx_description
1 polymer ?
#
loop_
_entity_poly.entity_id
_entity_poly.type
_entity_poly.pdbx_seq_one_letter_code
_entity_poly.pdbx_strand_id
1 'polypeptide(L)'
;LHLCSSYGPSFLKEPQSLALYSNATGALINCIARGEPPPNMDWVNEAGVSVSFPSNVARLYHNGSLSFYPFSKGAYHEERRIRCRASNAYGRIVSRIVTIKPVLMDFLSVRVEGESTIEFNTALLRCKVLSSSSAVITEVMSWHRGGLQLYPSERGGEWKISRSSKRGPFDHASRVS
;
A
#
# COMPACT_ATOMS: atom_id res chain seq x y z
N LEU A 1 20.89 -13.22 -40.03
CA LEU A 1 21.68 -13.60 -38.84
C LEU A 1 21.23 -12.69 -37.69
N HIS A 2 20.40 -13.19 -36.78
CA HIS A 2 20.11 -12.48 -35.52
C HIS A 2 21.33 -12.64 -34.62
N LEU A 3 22.10 -11.56 -34.44
CA LEU A 3 23.11 -11.47 -33.39
C LEU A 3 22.35 -11.45 -32.05
N CYS A 4 22.36 -12.56 -31.32
CA CYS A 4 21.83 -12.58 -29.96
C CYS A 4 22.81 -11.78 -29.08
N SER A 5 22.46 -10.53 -28.76
CA SER A 5 23.25 -9.71 -27.86
C SER A 5 23.08 -10.25 -26.44
N SER A 6 24.13 -10.90 -25.92
CA SER A 6 24.17 -11.37 -24.54
C SER A 6 24.65 -10.27 -23.60
N TYR A 7 23.96 -10.06 -22.48
CA TYR A 7 24.29 -8.99 -21.53
C TYR A 7 23.86 -9.33 -20.09
N GLY A 8 24.55 -8.69 -19.14
CA GLY A 8 24.30 -8.84 -17.70
C GLY A 8 22.94 -8.29 -17.25
N PRO A 9 22.51 -8.63 -16.03
CA PRO A 9 21.21 -8.22 -15.54
C PRO A 9 21.11 -6.70 -15.34
N SER A 10 19.93 -6.13 -15.59
CA SER A 10 19.56 -4.76 -15.21
C SER A 10 18.14 -4.73 -14.66
N PHE A 11 17.90 -3.93 -13.61
CA PHE A 11 16.55 -3.78 -13.07
C PHE A 11 15.69 -2.94 -14.01
N LEU A 12 14.51 -3.48 -14.33
CA LEU A 12 13.40 -2.74 -14.95
C LEU A 12 12.54 -2.07 -13.89
N LYS A 13 12.34 -2.75 -12.75
CA LYS A 13 11.59 -2.22 -11.62
C LYS A 13 12.21 -2.69 -10.33
N GLU A 14 12.68 -1.74 -9.54
CA GLU A 14 13.14 -2.00 -8.18
C GLU A 14 12.00 -1.87 -7.17
N PRO A 15 12.01 -2.68 -6.10
CA PRO A 15 11.02 -2.60 -5.03
C PRO A 15 11.13 -1.28 -4.27
N GLN A 16 10.07 -0.81 -3.64
CA GLN A 16 10.11 0.36 -2.74
C GLN A 16 10.90 0.03 -1.45
N SER A 17 11.39 1.04 -0.73
CA SER A 17 12.13 0.84 0.51
C SER A 17 11.28 0.29 1.66
N LEU A 18 9.96 0.48 1.59
CA LEU A 18 8.97 -0.05 2.52
C LEU A 18 7.89 -0.79 1.74
N ALA A 19 7.56 -2.01 2.15
CA ALA A 19 6.46 -2.79 1.63
C ALA A 19 5.57 -3.26 2.78
N LEU A 20 4.33 -2.78 2.78
CA LEU A 20 3.31 -3.21 3.73
C LEU A 20 2.49 -4.33 3.10
N TYR A 21 2.26 -5.42 3.83
CA TYR A 21 1.31 -6.45 3.43
C TYR A 21 0.31 -6.68 4.54
N SER A 22 -0.97 -6.69 4.19
CA SER A 22 -2.05 -6.76 5.17
C SER A 22 -2.62 -8.16 5.30
N ASN A 23 -3.25 -8.42 6.44
CA ASN A 23 -4.04 -9.62 6.67
C ASN A 23 -5.28 -9.72 5.75
N ALA A 24 -5.73 -8.61 5.14
CA ALA A 24 -6.92 -8.56 4.30
C ALA A 24 -6.60 -8.75 2.80
N THR A 25 -5.52 -8.13 2.32
CA THR A 25 -5.20 -8.04 0.88
C THR A 25 -3.86 -8.66 0.52
N GLY A 26 -2.98 -8.93 1.48
CA GLY A 26 -1.59 -9.28 1.21
C GLY A 26 -0.84 -8.11 0.56
N ALA A 27 0.16 -8.41 -0.29
CA ALA A 27 0.86 -7.44 -1.13
C ALA A 27 1.59 -8.08 -2.31
N LEU A 28 1.89 -7.28 -3.34
CA LEU A 28 2.80 -7.62 -4.43
C LEU A 28 4.00 -6.66 -4.42
N ILE A 29 5.19 -7.20 -4.18
CA ILE A 29 6.44 -6.46 -4.20
C ILE A 29 7.12 -6.72 -5.53
N ASN A 30 7.11 -5.72 -6.40
CA ASN A 30 7.73 -5.84 -7.71
C ASN A 30 9.25 -5.76 -7.59
N CYS A 31 9.94 -6.78 -8.11
CA CYS A 31 11.34 -6.70 -8.46
C CYS A 31 11.47 -7.37 -9.82
N ILE A 32 11.71 -6.59 -10.87
CA ILE A 32 11.75 -7.07 -12.24
C ILE A 32 13.12 -6.74 -12.82
N ALA A 33 13.80 -7.74 -13.38
CA ALA A 33 15.05 -7.55 -14.08
C ALA A 33 15.00 -8.16 -15.49
N ARG A 34 15.87 -7.66 -16.35
CA ARG A 34 16.12 -8.21 -17.69
C ARG A 34 17.59 -8.57 -17.84
N GLY A 35 17.88 -9.47 -18.75
CA GLY A 35 19.22 -9.94 -19.09
C GLY A 35 19.10 -10.96 -20.21
N GLU A 36 20.19 -11.21 -20.92
CA GLU A 36 20.25 -12.27 -21.93
C GLU A 36 21.51 -13.11 -21.67
N PRO A 37 21.39 -14.36 -21.18
CA PRO A 37 20.16 -15.09 -20.81
C PRO A 37 19.31 -14.44 -19.70
N PRO A 38 18.00 -14.75 -19.63
CA PRO A 38 17.11 -14.29 -18.57
C PRO A 38 17.71 -14.55 -17.18
N PRO A 39 17.73 -13.55 -16.28
CA PRO A 39 18.34 -13.72 -14.98
C PRO A 39 17.50 -14.62 -14.06
N ASN A 40 18.19 -15.43 -13.27
CA ASN A 40 17.59 -16.07 -12.11
C ASN A 40 17.36 -14.99 -11.03
N MET A 41 16.15 -14.99 -10.46
CA MET A 41 15.71 -14.01 -9.49
C MET A 41 15.52 -14.68 -8.13
N ASP A 42 16.13 -14.10 -7.10
CA ASP A 42 15.93 -14.51 -5.71
C ASP A 42 15.91 -13.32 -4.76
N TRP A 43 15.50 -13.56 -3.52
CA TRP A 43 15.53 -12.56 -2.46
C TRP A 43 16.57 -12.95 -1.43
N VAL A 44 17.31 -11.98 -0.93
CA VAL A 44 18.40 -12.20 0.02
C VAL A 44 18.27 -11.31 1.25
N ASN A 45 18.79 -11.78 2.38
CA ASN A 45 18.94 -10.95 3.57
C ASN A 45 20.08 -9.94 3.40
N GLU A 46 20.32 -9.12 4.42
CA GLU A 46 21.38 -8.11 4.37
C GLU A 46 22.79 -8.70 4.21
N ALA A 47 23.00 -9.95 4.64
CA ALA A 47 24.23 -10.71 4.47
C ALA A 47 24.37 -11.40 3.09
N GLY A 48 23.39 -11.25 2.19
CA GLY A 48 23.42 -11.83 0.84
C GLY A 48 23.01 -13.31 0.78
N VAL A 49 22.51 -13.87 1.88
CA VAL A 49 22.00 -15.25 1.96
C VAL A 49 20.58 -15.29 1.42
N SER A 50 20.28 -16.26 0.55
CA SER A 50 18.94 -16.44 -0.03
C SER A 50 17.90 -16.70 1.07
N VAL A 51 16.78 -15.99 0.97
CA VAL A 51 15.63 -16.09 1.86
C VAL A 51 14.50 -16.75 1.08
N SER A 52 13.96 -17.81 1.66
CA SER A 52 12.73 -18.44 1.18
C SER A 52 11.58 -18.15 2.12
N PHE A 53 10.37 -18.18 1.57
CA PHE A 53 9.13 -18.08 2.32
C PHE A 53 8.36 -19.39 2.13
N PRO A 54 7.64 -19.86 3.16
CA PRO A 54 6.70 -20.97 2.99
C PRO A 54 5.70 -20.68 1.87
N SER A 55 5.35 -21.69 1.08
CA SER A 55 4.47 -21.53 -0.10
C SER A 55 3.06 -21.08 0.25
N ASN A 56 2.61 -21.30 1.48
CA ASN A 56 1.34 -20.79 2.02
C ASN A 56 1.44 -19.32 2.50
N VAL A 57 2.64 -18.75 2.62
CA VAL A 57 2.87 -17.37 3.07
C VAL A 57 3.15 -16.45 1.89
N ALA A 58 4.00 -16.88 0.96
CA ALA A 58 4.34 -16.07 -0.19
C ALA A 58 4.71 -16.90 -1.43
N ARG A 59 4.60 -16.26 -2.59
CA ARG A 59 5.01 -16.80 -3.89
C ARG A 59 6.04 -15.87 -4.54
N LEU A 60 7.16 -16.45 -4.95
CA LEU A 60 8.15 -15.80 -5.80
C LEU A 60 7.82 -16.09 -7.28
N TYR A 61 7.70 -15.04 -8.08
CA TYR A 61 7.53 -15.14 -9.53
C TYR A 61 8.88 -15.19 -10.24
N HIS A 62 8.91 -15.80 -11.43
CA HIS A 62 10.12 -15.88 -12.26
C HIS A 62 10.71 -14.51 -12.62
N ASN A 63 9.87 -13.48 -12.71
CA ASN A 63 10.33 -12.12 -12.95
C ASN A 63 11.02 -11.48 -11.73
N GLY A 64 10.98 -12.13 -10.56
CA GLY A 64 11.54 -11.69 -9.28
C GLY A 64 10.56 -11.05 -8.31
N SER A 65 9.33 -10.82 -8.74
CA SER A 65 8.29 -10.22 -7.88
C SER A 65 7.87 -11.20 -6.79
N LEU A 66 7.62 -10.69 -5.58
CA LEU A 66 7.26 -11.46 -4.41
C LEU A 66 5.85 -11.09 -3.96
N SER A 67 4.92 -12.05 -3.97
CA SER A 67 3.54 -11.86 -3.53
C SER A 67 3.32 -12.51 -2.18
N PHE A 68 2.96 -11.70 -1.19
CA PHE A 68 2.52 -12.15 0.12
C PHE A 68 1.01 -12.36 0.10
N TYR A 69 0.56 -13.49 0.62
CA TYR A 69 -0.86 -13.77 0.78
C TYR A 69 -1.43 -13.05 2.01
N PRO A 70 -2.76 -12.81 2.02
CA PRO A 70 -3.47 -12.46 3.25
C PRO A 70 -3.19 -13.50 4.35
N PHE A 71 -3.13 -13.05 5.60
CA PHE A 71 -2.80 -13.89 6.75
C PHE A 71 -3.82 -13.78 7.87
N SER A 72 -3.88 -14.77 8.76
CA SER A 72 -4.78 -14.73 9.92
C SER A 72 -4.16 -13.97 11.09
N LYS A 73 -4.97 -13.34 11.96
CA LYS A 73 -4.47 -12.53 13.09
C LYS A 73 -3.56 -13.31 14.06
N GLY A 74 -3.77 -14.61 14.20
CA GLY A 74 -2.96 -15.49 15.05
C GLY A 74 -1.69 -16.02 14.38
N ALA A 75 -1.45 -15.71 13.09
CA ALA A 75 -0.23 -16.10 12.40
C ALA A 75 0.91 -15.15 12.79
N TYR A 76 2.08 -15.72 13.09
CA TYR A 76 3.25 -14.92 13.42
C TYR A 76 3.91 -14.38 12.16
N HIS A 77 4.00 -13.06 12.06
CA HIS A 77 4.65 -12.36 10.97
C HIS A 77 5.60 -11.30 11.52
N GLU A 78 6.85 -11.34 11.07
CA GLU A 78 7.89 -10.38 11.46
C GLU A 78 8.19 -9.37 10.37
N GLU A 79 8.68 -8.21 10.80
CA GLU A 79 9.33 -7.27 9.91
C GLU A 79 10.66 -7.86 9.42
N ARG A 80 10.92 -7.76 8.10
CA ARG A 80 12.14 -8.30 7.48
C ARG A 80 12.78 -7.29 6.56
N ARG A 81 14.10 -7.19 6.61
CA ARG A 81 14.90 -6.35 5.71
C ARG A 81 15.61 -7.23 4.69
N ILE A 82 15.17 -7.16 3.43
CA ILE A 82 15.68 -8.02 2.36
C ILE A 82 15.96 -7.22 1.09
N ARG A 83 16.72 -7.80 0.18
CA ARG A 83 17.05 -7.24 -1.14
C ARG A 83 16.67 -8.25 -2.22
N CYS A 84 16.27 -7.76 -3.37
CA CYS A 84 16.10 -8.60 -4.53
C CYS A 84 17.44 -8.74 -5.26
N ARG A 85 17.72 -9.93 -5.79
CA ARG A 85 18.94 -10.23 -6.51
C ARG A 85 18.60 -10.88 -7.84
N ALA A 86 19.24 -10.38 -8.89
CA ALA A 86 19.15 -10.89 -10.25
C ALA A 86 20.53 -11.36 -10.69
N SER A 87 20.65 -12.59 -11.19
CA SER A 87 21.93 -13.18 -11.60
C SER A 87 21.80 -13.92 -12.93
N ASN A 88 22.72 -13.69 -13.85
CA ASN A 88 22.92 -14.53 -15.03
C ASN A 88 24.42 -14.80 -15.25
N ALA A 89 24.79 -15.46 -16.35
CA ALA A 89 26.19 -15.81 -16.65
C ALA A 89 27.11 -14.58 -16.81
N TYR A 90 26.55 -13.40 -17.06
CA TYR A 90 27.29 -12.16 -17.33
C TYR A 90 27.31 -11.19 -16.15
N GLY A 91 26.68 -11.53 -15.02
CA GLY A 91 26.78 -10.72 -13.82
C GLY A 91 25.65 -10.93 -12.83
N ARG A 92 25.74 -10.16 -11.75
CA ARG A 92 24.80 -10.16 -10.64
C ARG A 92 24.58 -8.73 -10.14
N ILE A 93 23.33 -8.37 -9.95
CA ILE A 93 22.93 -7.09 -9.36
C ILE A 93 22.01 -7.32 -8.16
N VAL A 94 22.02 -6.39 -7.22
CA VAL A 94 21.23 -6.44 -5.98
C VAL A 94 20.53 -5.10 -5.81
N SER A 95 19.24 -5.12 -5.48
CA SER A 95 18.43 -3.91 -5.32
C SER A 95 18.77 -3.16 -4.03
N ARG A 96 18.15 -1.99 -3.85
CA ARG A 96 18.04 -1.36 -2.52
C ARG A 96 17.36 -2.26 -1.48
N ILE A 97 17.56 -1.95 -0.20
CA ILE A 97 16.91 -2.63 0.93
C ILE A 97 15.41 -2.36 0.90
N VAL A 98 14.63 -3.42 1.11
CA VAL A 98 13.19 -3.40 1.31
C VAL A 98 12.89 -3.84 2.73
N THR A 99 12.25 -2.97 3.50
CA THR A 99 11.63 -3.34 4.77
C THR A 99 10.23 -3.87 4.49
N ILE A 100 10.02 -5.16 4.69
CA ILE A 100 8.72 -5.82 4.57
C ILE A 100 8.08 -5.86 5.94
N LYS A 101 6.92 -5.21 6.09
CA LYS A 101 6.23 -5.09 7.38
C LYS A 101 4.80 -5.63 7.29
N PRO A 102 4.42 -6.61 8.13
CA PRO A 102 3.05 -7.06 8.23
C PRO A 102 2.18 -5.99 8.89
N VAL A 103 0.96 -5.83 8.39
CA VAL A 103 -0.03 -4.90 8.95
C VAL A 103 -1.30 -5.65 9.29
N LEU A 104 -1.67 -5.60 10.57
CA LEU A 104 -2.93 -6.14 11.03
C LEU A 104 -4.04 -5.09 10.88
N MET A 105 -4.98 -5.37 9.98
CA MET A 105 -6.18 -4.57 9.75
C MET A 105 -7.36 -5.29 10.41
N ASP A 106 -7.68 -4.84 11.63
CA ASP A 106 -8.72 -5.42 12.48
C ASP A 106 -10.06 -4.73 12.32
N PHE A 107 -10.02 -3.40 12.27
CA PHE A 107 -11.21 -2.58 12.04
C PHE A 107 -10.83 -1.29 11.34
N LEU A 108 -11.80 -0.78 10.59
CA LEU A 108 -11.80 0.55 10.03
C LEU A 108 -13.18 1.15 10.29
N SER A 109 -13.21 2.32 10.92
CA SER A 109 -14.45 3.02 11.26
C SER A 109 -14.34 4.45 10.75
N VAL A 110 -15.39 4.91 10.07
CA VAL A 110 -15.51 6.28 9.59
C VAL A 110 -16.55 6.97 10.46
N ARG A 111 -16.20 8.13 11.03
CA ARG A 111 -17.08 8.94 11.87
C ARG A 111 -17.09 10.38 11.39
N VAL A 112 -18.26 10.98 11.38
CA VAL A 112 -18.43 12.42 11.15
C VAL A 112 -18.54 13.09 12.51
N GLU A 113 -17.63 14.01 12.79
CA GLU A 113 -17.66 14.82 13.99
C GLU A 113 -17.88 16.28 13.62
N GLY A 114 -18.83 16.92 14.31
CA GLY A 114 -19.10 18.35 14.20
C GLY A 114 -18.64 19.09 15.43
N GLU A 115 -18.10 20.28 15.24
CA GLU A 115 -17.71 21.17 16.34
C GLU A 115 -18.91 22.03 16.77
N SER A 116 -19.12 22.18 18.08
CA SER A 116 -20.16 23.06 18.62
C SER A 116 -19.88 24.50 18.18
N THR A 117 -20.89 25.13 17.57
CA THR A 117 -20.79 26.50 17.10
C THR A 117 -22.00 27.30 17.56
N ILE A 118 -21.86 28.62 17.62
CA ILE A 118 -22.96 29.52 17.94
C ILE A 118 -23.90 29.57 16.74
N GLU A 119 -25.20 29.76 17.00
CA GLU A 119 -26.18 29.99 15.94
C GLU A 119 -25.69 31.11 15.01
N PHE A 120 -25.93 30.95 13.71
CA PHE A 120 -25.50 31.84 12.62
C PHE A 120 -24.02 31.81 12.22
N ASN A 121 -23.17 31.08 12.95
CA ASN A 121 -21.81 30.81 12.49
C ASN A 121 -21.75 29.65 11.49
N THR A 122 -20.59 29.54 10.84
CA THR A 122 -20.29 28.37 9.99
C THR A 122 -20.01 27.17 10.88
N ALA A 123 -20.68 26.05 10.64
CA ALA A 123 -20.35 24.78 11.27
C ALA A 123 -19.32 24.04 10.41
N LEU A 124 -18.32 23.43 11.07
CA LEU A 124 -17.31 22.61 10.42
C LEU A 124 -17.56 21.14 10.77
N LEU A 125 -17.70 20.32 9.75
CA LEU A 125 -17.73 18.86 9.88
C LEU A 125 -16.39 18.29 9.46
N ARG A 126 -15.88 17.36 10.27
CA ARG A 126 -14.65 16.61 10.01
C ARG A 126 -14.95 15.13 9.90
N CYS A 127 -14.42 14.50 8.86
CA CYS A 127 -14.46 13.05 8.74
C CYS A 127 -13.20 12.47 9.40
N LYS A 128 -13.39 11.79 10.52
CA LYS A 128 -12.33 11.04 11.20
C LYS A 128 -12.38 9.58 10.78
N VAL A 129 -11.28 9.09 10.22
CA VAL A 129 -11.10 7.67 9.91
C VAL A 129 -10.26 7.06 11.02
N LEU A 130 -10.88 6.16 11.79
CA LEU A 130 -10.22 5.37 12.81
C LEU A 130 -9.83 4.03 12.21
N SER A 131 -8.55 3.68 12.32
CA SER A 131 -8.00 2.42 11.85
C SER A 131 -7.29 1.72 13.00
N SER A 132 -7.39 0.40 13.07
CA SER A 132 -6.58 -0.40 14.00
C SER A 132 -5.08 -0.31 13.70
N SER A 133 -4.71 0.12 12.49
CA SER A 133 -3.33 0.33 12.09
C SER A 133 -3.11 1.75 11.57
N SER A 134 -2.10 2.42 12.13
CA SER A 134 -1.61 3.73 11.68
C SER A 134 -0.87 3.67 10.33
N ALA A 135 -0.57 2.47 9.81
CA ALA A 135 0.10 2.30 8.52
C ALA A 135 -0.84 2.48 7.32
N VAL A 136 -2.16 2.53 7.57
CA VAL A 136 -3.18 2.73 6.53
C VAL A 136 -3.36 4.24 6.30
N ILE A 137 -2.95 4.74 5.13
CA ILE A 137 -3.14 6.13 4.73
C ILE A 137 -4.54 6.31 4.16
N THR A 138 -5.27 7.32 4.64
CA THR A 138 -6.71 7.48 4.39
C THR A 138 -7.02 8.84 3.79
N GLU A 139 -7.78 8.87 2.69
CA GLU A 139 -8.30 10.12 2.12
C GLU A 139 -9.81 10.09 1.95
N VAL A 140 -10.45 11.23 2.22
CA VAL A 140 -11.90 11.38 2.12
C VAL A 140 -12.24 11.79 0.70
N MET A 141 -13.04 10.99 -0.01
CA MET A 141 -13.33 11.20 -1.43
C MET A 141 -14.62 11.94 -1.68
N SER A 142 -15.63 11.72 -0.84
CA SER A 142 -16.92 12.38 -0.97
C SER A 142 -17.72 12.38 0.32
N TRP A 143 -18.68 13.29 0.37
CA TRP A 143 -19.62 13.44 1.46
C TRP A 143 -21.03 13.27 0.95
N HIS A 144 -21.88 12.63 1.75
CA HIS A 144 -23.25 12.32 1.34
C HIS A 144 -24.25 13.06 2.21
N ARG A 145 -25.21 13.70 1.55
CA ARG A 145 -26.26 14.49 2.18
C ARG A 145 -27.60 14.18 1.56
N GLY A 146 -28.49 13.47 2.28
CA GLY A 146 -29.81 13.11 1.76
C GLY A 146 -29.74 12.37 0.42
N GLY A 147 -28.73 11.51 0.26
CA GLY A 147 -28.46 10.76 -0.98
C GLY A 147 -27.62 11.49 -2.03
N LEU A 148 -27.36 12.80 -1.90
CA LEU A 148 -26.51 13.55 -2.82
C LEU A 148 -25.03 13.38 -2.47
N GLN A 149 -24.21 13.00 -3.45
CA GLN A 149 -22.75 12.93 -3.33
C GLN A 149 -22.12 14.30 -3.60
N LEU A 150 -21.26 14.73 -2.69
CA LEU A 150 -20.58 16.03 -2.70
C LEU A 150 -19.05 15.80 -2.64
N TYR A 151 -18.30 16.39 -3.55
CA TYR A 151 -16.84 16.20 -3.65
C TYR A 151 -16.07 17.24 -2.82
N PRO A 152 -15.11 16.85 -1.96
CA PRO A 152 -14.43 17.77 -1.06
C PRO A 152 -13.73 18.88 -1.84
N SER A 153 -13.78 20.10 -1.30
CA SER A 153 -12.89 21.17 -1.74
C SER A 153 -11.43 20.77 -1.49
N GLU A 154 -10.47 21.41 -2.17
CA GLU A 154 -9.03 21.09 -2.21
C GLU A 154 -8.32 20.89 -0.84
N ARG A 155 -8.96 21.21 0.29
CA ARG A 155 -8.53 20.81 1.64
C ARG A 155 -9.32 19.57 2.08
N GLY A 156 -8.70 18.40 1.88
CA GLY A 156 -9.32 17.09 2.10
C GLY A 156 -9.95 16.91 3.47
N GLY A 157 -11.16 16.31 3.47
CA GLY A 157 -11.83 15.81 4.68
C GLY A 157 -12.64 16.81 5.52
N GLU A 158 -12.65 18.10 5.17
CA GLU A 158 -13.39 19.14 5.89
C GLU A 158 -14.57 19.69 5.06
N TRP A 159 -15.73 19.85 5.69
CA TRP A 159 -16.90 20.45 5.05
C TRP A 159 -17.51 21.58 5.86
N LYS A 160 -17.75 22.70 5.18
CA LYS A 160 -18.29 23.93 5.76
C LYS A 160 -19.77 24.05 5.45
N ILE A 161 -20.57 24.29 6.49
CA ILE A 161 -22.01 24.54 6.37
C ILE A 161 -22.28 26.01 6.69
N SER A 162 -22.79 26.76 5.71
CA SER A 162 -23.22 28.16 5.85
C SER A 162 -24.67 28.35 5.37
N ARG A 163 -25.29 29.47 5.75
CA ARG A 163 -26.74 29.71 5.64
C ARG A 163 -27.30 29.74 4.20
N SER A 164 -26.49 29.70 3.15
CA SER A 164 -26.96 29.66 1.75
C SER A 164 -27.18 28.25 1.16
N SER A 165 -26.71 27.20 1.85
CA SER A 165 -26.93 25.82 1.43
C SER A 165 -27.88 25.15 2.43
N LYS A 166 -29.05 24.72 1.92
CA LYS A 166 -30.20 23.99 2.50
C LYS A 166 -30.00 23.36 3.90
N ARG A 167 -31.08 23.15 4.66
CA ARG A 167 -31.10 22.56 6.03
C ARG A 167 -30.92 21.03 6.02
N GLY A 168 -30.03 20.50 6.86
CA GLY A 168 -29.88 19.07 7.16
C GLY A 168 -28.45 18.64 7.48
N PRO A 169 -28.21 17.77 8.49
CA PRO A 169 -26.90 17.17 8.76
C PRO A 169 -26.50 16.19 7.64
N PHE A 170 -25.20 15.93 7.50
CA PHE A 170 -24.70 14.90 6.59
C PHE A 170 -24.92 13.51 7.19
N ASP A 171 -25.29 12.55 6.36
CA ASP A 171 -25.63 11.20 6.81
C ASP A 171 -24.38 10.32 6.95
N HIS A 172 -23.35 10.53 6.11
CA HIS A 172 -22.07 9.80 6.14
C HIS A 172 -21.04 10.40 5.15
N ALA A 173 -19.77 10.07 5.36
CA ALA A 173 -18.66 10.39 4.45
C ALA A 173 -18.03 9.09 3.91
N SER A 174 -17.55 9.12 2.66
CA SER A 174 -16.97 7.98 1.96
C SER A 174 -15.47 8.18 1.69
N ARG A 175 -14.70 7.09 1.78
CA ARG A 175 -13.23 7.04 1.70
C ARG A 175 -12.79 6.09 0.58
N VAL A 176 -11.66 6.36 -0.09
CA VAL A 176 -10.95 5.40 -0.96
C VAL A 176 -9.58 5.06 -0.34
N SER A 177 -9.12 3.82 -0.58
CA SER A 177 -7.89 3.20 -0.08
C SER A 177 -6.85 3.06 -1.17
#